data_AF-A0ABD1X478-F1
#
_entry.id   AF-A0ABD1X478-F1
#
_cell.length_a   1.000
_cell.length_b   1.000
_cell.length_c   1.000
_cell.angle_alpha   90.00
_cell.angle_beta   90.00
_cell.angle_gamma   90.00
#
_symmetry.space_group_name_H-M   'P 1'
#
loop_
_entity.id
_entity.type
_entity.pdbx_description
1 polymer ?
#
loop_
_entity_poly.entity_id
_entity_poly.type
_entity_poly.pdbx_seq_one_letter_code
_entity_poly.pdbx_strand_id
1 'polypeptide(L)'
;MSSGNHEVRAGFELRVATLLADIMAASENKTVAIVEAGGGRVVDWLLETVAVPKEGNERQAESTRALVYLIADVNVNEAVFARPNAVPNLLRFIFSAQPRRSKEVSAFKGCHRRFTGTNTWIEFS
;
A
#
# COMPACT_ATOMS: atom_id res chain seq x y z
N MET A 1 -2.17 27.84 -11.05
CA MET A 1 -1.79 27.17 -9.78
C MET A 1 -0.65 26.21 -10.09
N SER A 2 0.44 26.26 -9.33
CA SER A 2 1.78 25.80 -9.76
C SER A 2 1.95 24.28 -9.67
N SER A 3 2.11 23.62 -10.81
CA SER A 3 2.43 22.18 -10.95
C SER A 3 3.69 21.78 -10.16
N GLY A 4 4.70 22.65 -10.09
CA GLY A 4 5.99 22.34 -9.45
C GLY A 4 5.94 22.09 -7.94
N ASN A 5 4.95 22.65 -7.22
CA ASN A 5 4.83 22.40 -5.78
C ASN A 5 4.27 21.00 -5.48
N HIS A 6 3.47 20.43 -6.38
CA HIS A 6 2.88 19.11 -6.19
C HIS A 6 3.91 18.00 -6.35
N GLU A 7 4.85 18.15 -7.30
CA GLU A 7 5.92 17.18 -7.55
C GLU A 7 6.94 17.11 -6.41
N VAL A 8 7.39 18.27 -5.90
CA VAL A 8 8.31 18.34 -4.75
C VAL A 8 7.67 17.71 -3.51
N ARG A 9 6.38 17.97 -3.28
CA ARG A 9 5.63 17.39 -2.16
C ARG A 9 5.45 15.87 -2.33
N ALA A 10 5.11 15.40 -3.52
CA ALA A 10 4.94 13.98 -3.80
C ALA A 10 6.25 13.19 -3.64
N GLY A 11 7.38 13.77 -4.08
CA GLY A 11 8.71 13.18 -3.91
C GLY A 11 9.15 13.12 -2.44
N PHE A 12 8.77 14.10 -1.63
CA PHE A 12 8.98 14.06 -0.18
C PHE A 12 8.15 12.97 0.49
N GLU A 13 6.86 12.90 0.20
CA GLU A 13 5.95 11.88 0.76
C GLU A 13 6.41 10.45 0.41
N LEU A 14 6.92 10.22 -0.80
CA LEU A 14 7.51 8.93 -1.19
C LEU A 14 8.73 8.57 -0.33
N ARG A 15 9.70 9.49 -0.19
CA ARG A 15 10.90 9.26 0.63
C ARG A 15 10.55 8.95 2.09
N VAL A 16 9.53 9.62 2.63
CA VAL A 16 9.03 9.36 3.99
C VAL A 16 8.42 7.96 4.09
N ALA A 17 7.60 7.54 3.12
CA ALA A 17 7.02 6.20 3.11
C ALA A 17 8.09 5.10 3.04
N THR A 18 9.08 5.25 2.15
CA THR A 18 10.20 4.31 2.04
C THR A 18 11.00 4.24 3.34
N LEU A 19 11.35 5.39 3.93
CA LEU A 19 12.09 5.44 5.18
C LEU A 19 11.34 4.76 6.33
N LEU A 20 10.03 5.01 6.44
CA LEU A 20 9.20 4.36 7.46
C LEU A 20 9.19 2.84 7.27
N ALA A 21 9.00 2.37 6.04
CA ALA A 21 9.00 0.96 5.74
C ALA A 21 10.36 0.30 6.06
N ASP A 22 11.48 0.98 5.78
CA ASP A 22 12.82 0.46 6.09
C ASP A 22 13.09 0.40 7.60
N ILE A 23 12.64 1.40 8.37
CA ILE A 23 12.78 1.39 9.84
C ILE A 23 11.93 0.28 10.46
N MET A 24 10.69 0.12 9.99
CA MET A 24 9.77 -0.93 10.46
C MET A 24 10.32 -2.32 10.12
N ALA A 25 10.91 -2.50 8.93
CA ALA A 25 11.56 -3.74 8.54
C ALA A 25 12.81 -4.06 9.38
N ALA A 26 13.54 -3.04 9.82
CA ALA A 26 14.81 -3.21 10.53
C ALA A 26 14.68 -3.57 12.02
N SER A 27 13.53 -3.28 12.66
CA SER A 27 13.37 -3.61 14.10
C SER A 27 11.92 -3.50 14.58
N GLU A 28 11.42 -4.59 15.15
CA GLU A 28 10.11 -4.68 15.83
C GLU A 28 10.02 -3.73 17.03
N ASN A 29 11.08 -3.59 17.85
CA ASN A 29 11.04 -2.71 19.03
C ASN A 29 10.80 -1.22 18.73
N LYS A 30 10.99 -0.77 17.48
CA LYS A 30 10.78 0.63 17.09
C LYS A 30 9.39 0.89 16.51
N THR A 31 8.62 -0.16 16.19
CA THR A 31 7.28 -0.04 15.61
C THR A 31 6.30 0.57 16.61
N VAL A 32 6.39 0.20 17.90
CA VAL A 32 5.54 0.74 18.99
C VAL A 32 5.67 2.26 19.07
N ALA A 33 6.90 2.76 19.11
CA ALA A 33 7.16 4.20 19.17
C ALA A 33 6.61 4.93 17.94
N ILE A 34 6.66 4.31 16.76
CA ILE A 34 6.13 4.91 15.52
C ILE A 34 4.60 4.89 15.49
N VAL A 35 3.98 3.82 15.99
CA VAL A 35 2.52 3.68 16.05
C VAL A 35 1.91 4.67 17.05
N GLU A 36 2.62 4.96 18.14
CA GLU A 36 2.20 5.98 19.11
C GLU A 36 2.63 7.41 18.72
N ALA A 37 3.64 7.55 17.84
CA ALA A 37 4.17 8.85 17.44
C ALA A 37 3.07 9.77 16.90
N GLY A 38 3.03 10.99 17.47
CA GLY A 38 2.04 11.99 17.09
C GLY A 38 0.59 11.54 17.33
N GLY A 39 0.33 10.60 18.25
CA GLY A 39 -1.01 10.07 18.53
C GLY A 39 -1.52 9.10 17.47
N GLY A 40 -0.61 8.42 16.77
CA GLY A 40 -0.91 7.50 15.66
C GLY A 40 -1.28 8.15 14.34
N ARG A 41 -0.98 9.45 14.18
CA ARG A 41 -1.12 10.16 12.90
C ARG A 41 -0.26 9.55 11.79
N VAL A 42 0.86 8.90 12.12
CA VAL A 42 1.70 8.18 11.14
C VAL A 42 0.92 7.01 10.55
N VAL A 43 0.23 6.24 11.39
CA VAL A 43 -0.60 5.11 10.95
C VAL A 43 -1.81 5.60 10.16
N ASP A 44 -2.47 6.67 10.60
CA ASP A 44 -3.59 7.28 9.86
C ASP A 44 -3.14 7.74 8.46
N TRP A 45 -1.97 8.39 8.38
CA TRP A 45 -1.41 8.84 7.11
C TRP A 45 -1.08 7.68 6.16
N LEU A 46 -0.51 6.58 6.68
CA LEU A 46 -0.26 5.37 5.90
C LEU A 46 -1.58 4.77 5.38
N LEU A 47 -2.59 4.62 6.25
CA LEU A 47 -3.90 4.09 5.89
C LEU A 47 -4.59 4.94 4.81
N GLU A 48 -4.56 6.26 4.94
CA GLU A 48 -5.11 7.18 3.95
C GLU A 48 -4.37 7.08 2.61
N THR A 49 -3.04 7.01 2.66
CA THR A 49 -2.18 6.94 1.47
C THR A 49 -2.36 5.63 0.72
N VAL A 50 -2.52 4.51 1.44
CA VAL A 50 -2.86 3.22 0.84
C VAL A 50 -4.25 3.25 0.21
N ALA A 51 -5.21 3.91 0.85
CA ALA A 51 -6.60 3.90 0.40
C ALA A 51 -6.90 4.86 -0.78
N VAL A 52 -6.10 5.90 -1.01
CA VAL A 52 -6.27 6.82 -2.16
C VAL A 52 -5.19 6.54 -3.22
N PRO A 53 -5.50 5.83 -4.30
CA PRO A 53 -4.61 5.81 -5.46
C PRO A 53 -4.51 7.24 -6.03
N LYS A 54 -3.31 7.83 -5.94
CA LYS A 54 -2.95 9.09 -6.59
C LYS A 54 -1.94 8.79 -7.70
N GLU A 55 -1.78 9.72 -8.64
CA GLU A 55 -0.74 9.64 -9.67
C GLU A 55 0.63 9.33 -9.02
N GLY A 56 1.26 8.23 -9.45
CA GLY A 56 2.45 7.64 -8.84
C GLY A 56 2.12 6.50 -7.85
N ASN A 57 2.09 5.26 -8.35
CA ASN A 57 1.82 4.04 -7.56
C ASN A 57 2.91 3.73 -6.51
N GLU A 58 4.10 4.30 -6.66
CA GLU A 58 5.27 4.02 -5.80
C GLU A 58 5.00 4.40 -4.33
N ARG A 59 4.38 5.57 -4.10
CA ARG A 59 4.03 6.02 -2.75
C ARG A 59 3.00 5.10 -2.10
N GLN A 60 2.04 4.60 -2.87
CA GLN A 60 1.03 3.65 -2.38
C GLN A 60 1.70 2.30 -2.06
N ALA A 61 2.62 1.83 -2.91
CA ALA A 61 3.36 0.59 -2.72
C ALA A 61 4.22 0.62 -1.44
N GLU A 62 4.99 1.70 -1.24
CA GLU A 62 5.83 1.85 -0.04
C GLU A 62 5.01 2.02 1.24
N SER A 63 3.89 2.76 1.16
CA SER A 63 2.97 2.88 2.31
C SER A 63 2.32 1.53 2.66
N THR A 64 1.99 0.73 1.64
CA THR A 64 1.50 -0.63 1.83
C THR A 64 2.57 -1.50 2.48
N ARG A 65 3.82 -1.41 2.01
CA ARG A 65 4.96 -2.14 2.59
C ARG A 65 5.15 -1.81 4.08
N ALA A 66 5.15 -0.52 4.44
CA ALA A 66 5.19 -0.09 5.83
C ALA A 66 4.03 -0.69 6.66
N LEU A 67 2.81 -0.61 6.14
CA LEU A 67 1.62 -1.11 6.82
C LEU A 67 1.65 -2.63 7.04
N VAL A 68 2.18 -3.39 6.08
CA VAL A 68 2.36 -4.84 6.22
C VAL A 68 3.29 -5.19 7.39
N TYR A 69 4.40 -4.47 7.56
CA TYR A 69 5.30 -4.68 8.70
C TYR A 69 4.59 -4.39 10.04
N LEU A 70 3.78 -3.33 10.10
CA LEU A 70 3.03 -3.02 11.32
C LEU A 70 1.94 -4.06 11.63
N ILE A 71 1.23 -4.58 10.62
CA ILE A 71 0.21 -5.60 10.82
C ILE A 71 0.83 -6.95 11.21
N ALA A 72 2.03 -7.26 10.70
CA ALA A 72 2.76 -8.47 11.03
C ALA A 72 3.31 -8.48 12.47
N ASP A 73 3.53 -7.30 13.06
CA ASP A 73 4.04 -7.18 14.42
C ASP A 73 2.92 -7.32 15.46
N VAL A 74 3.00 -8.41 16.23
CA VAL A 74 2.02 -8.78 17.26
C VAL A 74 1.85 -7.74 18.37
N ASN A 75 2.85 -6.88 18.57
CA ASN A 75 2.81 -5.88 19.64
C ASN A 75 2.02 -4.62 19.23
N VAL A 76 1.86 -4.39 17.93
CA VAL A 76 1.27 -3.14 17.41
C VAL A 76 0.07 -3.35 16.49
N ASN A 77 -0.18 -4.57 16.02
CA ASN A 77 -1.28 -4.85 15.10
C ASN A 77 -2.65 -4.41 15.67
N GLU A 78 -2.89 -4.63 16.96
CA GLU A 78 -4.13 -4.23 17.64
C GLU A 78 -4.28 -2.71 17.64
N ALA A 79 -3.20 -1.97 17.90
CA ALA A 79 -3.19 -0.51 17.86
C ALA A 79 -3.43 0.04 16.43
N VAL A 80 -2.95 -0.67 15.40
CA VAL A 80 -3.23 -0.32 13.99
C VAL A 80 -4.71 -0.55 13.66
N PHE A 81 -5.30 -1.67 14.07
CA PHE A 81 -6.71 -1.96 13.82
C PHE A 81 -7.67 -1.16 14.70
N ALA A 82 -7.21 -0.69 15.86
CA ALA A 82 -7.98 0.19 16.75
C ALA A 82 -8.17 1.60 16.17
N ARG A 83 -7.47 1.96 15.08
CA ARG A 83 -7.66 3.26 14.43
C ARG A 83 -9.04 3.33 13.77
N PRO A 84 -9.79 4.43 13.92
CA PRO A 84 -11.19 4.53 13.48
C PRO A 84 -11.38 4.34 11.96
N ASN A 85 -10.35 4.63 11.15
CA ASN A 85 -10.40 4.51 9.69
C ASN A 85 -9.60 3.32 9.14
N ALA A 86 -9.05 2.44 9.97
CA ALA A 86 -8.22 1.32 9.50
C ALA A 86 -8.98 0.39 8.55
N VAL A 87 -10.07 -0.21 9.03
CA VAL A 87 -10.87 -1.16 8.25
C VAL A 87 -11.50 -0.50 7.01
N PRO A 88 -12.12 0.70 7.08
CA PRO A 88 -12.64 1.36 5.89
C PRO A 88 -11.57 1.65 4.81
N ASN A 89 -10.38 2.10 5.22
CA ASN A 89 -9.29 2.41 4.29
C ASN A 89 -8.74 1.14 3.62
N LEU A 90 -8.57 0.06 4.38
CA LEU A 90 -8.14 -1.24 3.83
C LEU A 90 -9.15 -1.80 2.82
N LEU A 91 -10.45 -1.74 3.14
CA LEU A 91 -11.50 -2.17 2.22
C LEU A 91 -11.47 -1.32 0.93
N ARG A 92 -11.34 0.00 1.06
CA ARG A 92 -11.23 0.89 -0.10
C ARG A 92 -10.02 0.55 -0.96
N PHE A 93 -8.87 0.25 -0.34
CA PHE A 93 -7.69 -0.20 -1.06
C PHE A 93 -7.95 -1.50 -1.83
N ILE A 94 -8.49 -2.53 -1.18
CA ILE A 94 -8.81 -3.82 -1.81
C ILE A 94 -9.76 -3.62 -3.00
N PHE A 95 -10.84 -2.84 -2.83
CA PHE A 95 -11.77 -2.54 -3.92
C PHE A 95 -11.13 -1.74 -5.05
N SER A 96 -10.19 -0.84 -4.74
CA SER A 96 -9.46 -0.08 -5.75
C SER A 96 -8.45 -0.92 -6.54
N ALA A 97 -7.86 -1.93 -5.88
CA ALA A 97 -6.91 -2.87 -6.46
C ALA A 97 -7.59 -3.98 -7.27
N GLN A 98 -8.92 -4.10 -7.22
CA GLN A 98 -9.62 -5.08 -8.03
C GLN A 98 -9.36 -4.79 -9.52
N PRO A 99 -8.91 -5.80 -10.29
CA PRO A 99 -8.79 -5.65 -11.72
C PRO A 99 -10.18 -5.32 -12.25
N ARG A 100 -10.35 -4.09 -12.76
CA ARG A 100 -11.56 -3.74 -13.51
C ARG A 100 -11.68 -4.81 -14.58
N ARG A 101 -12.74 -5.62 -14.56
CA ARG A 101 -13.08 -6.47 -15.69
C ARG A 101 -13.06 -5.54 -16.90
N SER A 102 -12.04 -5.66 -17.73
CA SER A 102 -12.02 -4.97 -19.01
C SER A 102 -13.31 -5.41 -19.68
N LYS A 103 -14.14 -4.44 -20.09
CA LYS A 103 -15.09 -4.74 -21.15
C LYS A 103 -14.22 -5.32 -22.26
N GLU A 104 -14.44 -6.58 -22.61
CA GLU A 104 -13.90 -7.14 -23.84
C GLU A 104 -14.30 -6.17 -24.96
N VAL A 105 -13.38 -5.32 -25.36
CA VAL A 105 -13.47 -4.67 -26.66
C VAL A 105 -13.14 -5.79 -27.61
N SER A 106 -14.18 -6.33 -28.22
CA SER A 106 -14.14 -7.21 -29.38
C SER A 106 -13.37 -6.53 -30.51
N ALA A 107 -12.05 -6.60 -30.43
CA ALA A 107 -11.14 -6.39 -31.54
C ALA A 107 -10.46 -7.73 -31.83
N PHE A 108 -11.26 -8.66 -32.35
CA PHE A 108 -10.77 -9.85 -33.01
C PHE A 108 -10.08 -9.43 -34.31
N LYS A 109 -8.78 -9.13 -34.26
CA LYS A 109 -7.85 -9.34 -35.39
C LYS A 109 -6.51 -9.80 -34.83
N GLY A 110 -6.10 -10.95 -35.32
CA GLY A 110 -5.18 -11.84 -34.64
C GLY A 110 -3.76 -11.30 -34.46
N CYS A 111 -3.13 -11.77 -33.38
CA CYS A 111 -1.71 -12.03 -33.37
C CYS A 111 -1.47 -13.24 -32.48
N HIS A 112 -1.07 -14.34 -33.12
CA HIS A 112 -0.76 -15.62 -32.52
C HIS A 112 0.47 -15.45 -31.60
N ARG A 113 0.29 -15.55 -30.27
CA ARG A 113 1.42 -15.83 -29.37
C ARG A 113 1.11 -16.98 -28.43
N ARG A 114 2.04 -17.91 -28.49
CA ARG A 114 2.05 -19.29 -28.04
C ARG A 114 2.06 -19.36 -26.51
N PHE A 115 1.16 -20.17 -25.97
CA PHE A 115 1.07 -20.55 -24.57
C PHE A 115 2.18 -21.55 -24.24
N THR A 116 3.00 -21.23 -23.24
CA THR A 116 3.74 -22.17 -22.39
C THR A 116 3.63 -21.56 -20.98
N GLY A 117 2.72 -22.02 -20.11
CA GLY A 117 2.96 -23.16 -19.22
C GLY A 117 4.17 -22.83 -18.33
N THR A 118 4.01 -22.38 -17.08
CA THR A 118 3.62 -23.21 -15.94
C THR A 118 2.84 -22.43 -14.86
N ASN A 119 1.72 -23.01 -14.45
CA ASN A 119 1.03 -22.68 -13.21
C ASN A 119 1.78 -23.34 -12.04
N THR A 120 2.21 -22.55 -11.05
CA THR A 120 2.44 -23.06 -9.69
C THR A 120 1.65 -22.18 -8.73
N TRP A 121 0.45 -22.66 -8.43
CA TRP A 121 -0.34 -22.24 -7.29
C TRP A 121 0.37 -22.75 -6.03
N ILE A 122 0.69 -21.86 -5.10
CA ILE A 122 1.20 -22.24 -3.78
C ILE A 122 -0.03 -22.64 -2.95
N GLU A 123 -0.22 -23.95 -2.77
CA GLU A 123 -1.09 -24.51 -1.73
C GLU A 123 -0.40 -24.36 -0.37
N PHE A 124 -1.14 -23.84 0.61
CA PHE A 124 -0.81 -23.92 2.02
C PHE A 124 -1.39 -25.21 2.60
N SER A 125 -0.55 -26.06 3.19
CA SER A 125 -0.88 -26.97 4.29
C SER A 125 0.38 -27.22 5.11
#